data_AF-A0A448TS81-F1
#
_entry.id   AF-A0A448TS81-F1
#
_cell.length_a   1.000
_cell.length_b   1.000
_cell.length_c   1.000
_cell.angle_alpha   90.00
_cell.angle_beta   90.00
_cell.angle_gamma   90.00
#
_symmetry.space_group_name_H-M   'P 1'
#
loop_
_entity.id
_entity.type
_entity.pdbx_description
1 polymer ?
#
loop_
_entity_poly.entity_id
_entity_poly.type
_entity_poly.pdbx_seq_one_letter_code
_entity_poly.pdbx_strand_id
1 'polypeptide(L)'
;MFAGVSIWQLLILLLVVVVIFGTKKLRTIGSDLGGAVRDFKKAMSENDQENNASSVNNDAKFNKIEENAQPSAQTTEKAKDKEQA
;
A
#
# COMPACT_ATOMS: atom_id res chain seq x y z
N MET A 1 -26.10 28.22 -2.09
CA MET A 1 -25.08 28.98 -1.33
C MET A 1 -23.75 28.23 -1.16
N PHE A 2 -23.50 27.12 -1.88
CA PHE A 2 -22.25 26.36 -1.79
C PHE A 2 -21.51 26.20 -3.13
N ALA A 3 -21.80 27.07 -4.11
CA ALA A 3 -21.23 27.00 -5.47
C ALA A 3 -19.76 27.48 -5.55
N GLY A 4 -18.99 27.27 -4.48
CA GLY A 4 -17.61 27.73 -4.32
C GLY A 4 -16.94 26.98 -3.19
N VAL A 5 -17.15 25.65 -3.10
CA VAL A 5 -16.32 24.80 -2.23
C VAL A 5 -14.91 24.87 -2.80
N SER A 6 -14.13 25.81 -2.28
CA SER A 6 -12.75 26.00 -2.69
C SER A 6 -11.92 24.82 -2.19
N ILE A 7 -10.91 24.44 -2.97
CA ILE A 7 -10.00 23.32 -2.69
C ILE A 7 -9.42 23.44 -1.26
N TRP A 8 -9.20 24.66 -0.78
CA TRP A 8 -8.69 24.93 0.57
C TRP A 8 -9.60 24.41 1.69
N GLN A 9 -10.92 24.52 1.53
CA GLN A 9 -11.90 24.05 2.51
C GLN A 9 -11.95 22.52 2.53
N LEU A 10 -11.81 21.88 1.37
CA LEU A 10 -11.72 20.42 1.25
C LEU A 10 -10.47 19.88 1.96
N LEU A 11 -9.31 20.56 1.85
CA LEU A 11 -8.09 20.16 2.55
C LEU A 11 -8.24 20.25 4.08
N ILE A 12 -8.82 21.34 4.59
CA ILE A 12 -9.09 21.49 6.03
C ILE A 12 -10.06 20.40 6.51
N LEU A 13 -11.12 20.13 5.76
CA LEU A 13 -12.10 19.10 6.12
C LEU A 13 -11.46 17.70 6.09
N LEU A 14 -10.65 17.41 5.08
CA LEU A 14 -9.92 16.15 4.96
C LEU A 14 -8.99 15.93 6.16
N LEU A 15 -8.27 16.98 6.59
CA LEU A 15 -7.40 16.90 7.77
C LEU A 15 -8.19 16.47 9.02
N VAL A 16 -9.34 17.11 9.28
CA VAL A 16 -10.18 16.79 10.44
C VAL A 16 -10.68 15.34 10.37
N VAL A 17 -11.16 14.90 9.19
CA VAL A 17 -11.62 13.52 9.00
C VAL A 17 -10.47 12.52 9.26
N VAL A 18 -9.27 12.80 8.74
CA VAL A 18 -8.09 11.95 8.96
C VAL A 18 -7.71 11.87 10.44
N VAL A 19 -7.84 12.95 11.20
CA VAL A 19 -7.54 12.96 12.64
C VAL A 19 -8.56 12.13 13.43
N ILE A 20 -9.85 12.24 13.10
CA ILE A 20 -10.92 11.49 13.80
C ILE A 20 -10.85 9.99 13.51
N PHE A 21 -10.68 9.62 12.23
CA PHE A 21 -10.70 8.22 11.82
C PHE A 21 -9.31 7.55 11.85
N GLY A 22 -8.24 8.35 11.86
CA GLY A 22 -6.86 7.89 11.73
C GLY A 22 -6.49 7.44 10.31
N THR A 23 -5.21 7.59 9.94
CA THR A 23 -4.70 7.21 8.60
C THR A 23 -4.80 5.70 8.34
N LYS A 24 -4.80 4.86 9.39
CA LYS A 24 -4.86 3.40 9.26
C LYS A 24 -6.19 2.91 8.71
N LYS A 25 -7.32 3.44 9.23
CA LYS A 25 -8.68 3.10 8.74
C LYS A 25 -8.91 3.65 7.35
N LEU A 26 -8.51 4.90 7.10
CA LEU A 26 -8.62 5.55 5.80
C LEU A 26 -7.79 4.84 4.73
N ARG A 27 -6.62 4.30 5.06
CA ARG A 27 -5.80 3.54 4.12
C ARG A 27 -6.44 2.21 3.75
N THR A 28 -6.98 1.46 4.70
CA THR A 28 -7.64 0.17 4.42
C THR A 28 -8.85 0.39 3.52
N ILE A 29 -9.76 1.28 3.91
CA ILE A 29 -10.97 1.59 3.14
C ILE A 29 -10.62 2.27 1.80
N GLY A 30 -9.65 3.18 1.82
CA GLY A 30 -9.18 3.89 0.63
C GLY A 30 -8.44 3.00 -0.37
N SER A 31 -7.79 1.92 0.06
CA SER A 31 -7.18 0.93 -0.85
C SER A 31 -8.27 0.15 -1.59
N ASP A 32 -9.32 -0.25 -0.90
CA ASP A 32 -10.41 -1.05 -1.47
C ASP A 32 -11.26 -0.22 -2.44
N LEU A 33 -11.68 0.98 -2.01
CA LEU A 33 -12.42 1.91 -2.88
C LEU A 33 -11.52 2.49 -3.97
N GLY A 34 -10.27 2.80 -3.65
CA GLY A 34 -9.32 3.37 -4.60
C GLY A 34 -8.97 2.39 -5.73
N GLY A 35 -8.86 1.09 -5.43
CA GLY A 35 -8.71 0.04 -6.43
C GLY A 35 -9.88 0.00 -7.41
N ALA A 36 -11.11 -0.09 -6.88
CA ALA A 36 -12.32 -0.12 -7.70
C ALA A 36 -12.50 1.13 -8.56
N VAL A 37 -12.25 2.32 -8.01
CA VAL A 37 -12.34 3.59 -8.75
C VAL A 37 -11.23 3.71 -9.79
N ARG A 38 -10.03 3.19 -9.52
CA ARG A 38 -8.91 3.18 -10.49
C ARG A 38 -9.25 2.30 -11.68
N ASP A 39 -9.78 1.11 -11.44
CA ASP A 39 -10.15 0.16 -12.51
C ASP A 39 -11.36 0.69 -13.31
N PHE A 40 -12.33 1.34 -12.65
CA PHE A 40 -13.43 2.03 -13.32
C PHE A 40 -12.92 3.17 -14.22
N LYS A 41 -12.02 4.03 -13.71
CA LYS A 41 -11.41 5.10 -14.52
C LYS A 41 -10.64 4.52 -15.69
N LYS A 42 -9.93 3.42 -15.50
CA LYS A 42 -9.15 2.76 -16.55
C LYS A 42 -10.05 2.23 -17.65
N ALA A 43 -11.12 1.50 -17.31
CA ALA A 43 -12.08 0.98 -18.28
C ALA A 43 -12.81 2.12 -19.04
N MET A 44 -13.15 3.21 -18.35
CA MET A 44 -13.74 4.40 -18.98
C MET A 44 -12.74 5.07 -19.94
N SER A 45 -11.47 5.21 -19.52
CA SER A 45 -10.42 5.84 -20.33
C SER A 45 -9.99 4.95 -21.50
N GLU A 46 -10.10 3.63 -21.39
CA GLU A 46 -9.78 2.67 -22.45
C GLU A 46 -10.84 2.69 -23.57
N ASN A 47 -12.09 3.00 -23.23
CA ASN A 47 -13.15 3.27 -24.21
C ASN A 47 -12.90 4.60 -24.96
N ASP A 48 -12.30 5.60 -24.29
CA ASP A 48 -11.89 6.86 -24.92
C ASP A 48 -10.54 6.76 -25.68
N GLN A 49 -9.67 5.79 -25.33
CA GLN A 49 -8.30 5.62 -25.85
C GLN A 49 -8.13 4.54 -26.95
N GLU A 50 -9.20 4.01 -27.55
CA GLU A 50 -9.07 3.14 -28.75
C GLU A 50 -8.33 3.85 -29.92
N ASN A 51 -8.04 5.16 -29.81
CA ASN A 51 -7.23 5.90 -30.78
C ASN A 51 -5.73 6.06 -30.45
N ASN A 52 -5.17 5.70 -29.28
CA ASN A 52 -3.72 5.80 -29.03
C ASN A 52 -3.21 4.80 -27.98
N ALA A 53 -2.46 3.80 -28.44
CA ALA A 53 -1.95 2.67 -27.67
C ALA A 53 -0.94 3.02 -26.55
N SER A 54 -0.93 2.14 -25.54
CA SER A 54 0.08 1.90 -24.49
C SER A 54 0.20 2.88 -23.32
N SER A 55 -0.07 2.38 -22.09
CA SER A 55 1.00 2.25 -21.08
C SER A 55 0.60 1.61 -19.73
N VAL A 56 1.40 0.60 -19.38
CA VAL A 56 2.10 0.43 -18.08
C VAL A 56 1.40 -0.38 -16.97
N ASN A 57 1.81 -1.66 -16.97
CA ASN A 57 2.12 -2.50 -15.81
C ASN A 57 2.77 -1.71 -14.66
N ASN A 58 2.24 -1.83 -13.44
CA ASN A 58 3.00 -1.55 -12.22
C ASN A 58 2.72 -2.66 -11.20
N ASP A 59 3.64 -3.62 -11.18
CA ASP A 59 4.39 -4.07 -10.01
C ASP A 59 3.62 -4.21 -8.68
N ALA A 60 3.12 -5.42 -8.44
CA ALA A 60 3.03 -5.96 -7.09
C ALA A 60 4.43 -6.38 -6.61
N LYS A 61 5.27 -5.42 -6.22
CA LYS A 61 6.47 -5.65 -5.40
C LYS A 61 6.37 -4.82 -4.12
N PHE A 62 5.85 -5.42 -3.04
CA PHE A 62 6.23 -5.00 -1.68
C PHE A 62 5.87 -6.07 -0.64
N ASN A 63 6.86 -6.88 -0.27
CA ASN A 63 7.08 -7.29 1.13
C ASN A 63 8.50 -7.82 1.26
N LYS A 64 9.47 -6.88 1.31
CA LYS A 64 10.76 -7.13 1.96
C LYS A 64 10.58 -6.76 3.43
N ILE A 65 10.46 -7.75 4.31
CA ILE A 65 10.63 -7.57 5.75
C ILE A 65 12.06 -8.02 6.07
N GLU A 66 12.94 -7.05 6.18
CA GLU A 66 14.20 -7.04 6.92
C GLU A 66 14.18 -5.67 7.62
N GLU A 67 14.49 -5.41 8.88
CA GLU A 67 15.20 -6.11 9.93
C GLU A 67 15.19 -5.11 11.12
N ASN A 68 15.02 -5.57 12.38
CA ASN A 68 15.66 -4.86 13.49
C ASN A 68 15.92 -5.77 14.72
N ALA A 69 17.21 -6.07 14.90
CA ALA A 69 17.96 -6.18 16.15
C ALA A 69 17.53 -7.19 17.24
N GLN A 70 18.40 -8.18 17.53
CA GLN A 70 19.40 -8.04 18.60
C GLN A 70 20.44 -9.19 18.64
N PRO A 71 21.62 -8.96 19.25
CA PRO A 71 22.88 -9.63 18.95
C PRO A 71 23.23 -10.80 19.88
N SER A 72 24.11 -11.67 19.35
CA SER A 72 25.15 -12.43 20.05
C SER A 72 24.82 -13.07 21.41
N ALA A 73 24.61 -14.39 21.41
CA ALA A 73 25.08 -15.27 22.48
C ALA A 73 25.33 -16.68 21.92
N GLN A 74 26.47 -17.23 22.30
CA GLN A 74 26.99 -18.56 22.01
C GLN A 74 26.00 -19.69 22.34
N THR A 75 25.99 -20.76 21.55
CA THR A 75 26.20 -22.16 21.97
C THR A 75 25.93 -23.06 20.76
N THR A 76 26.98 -23.49 20.05
CA THR A 76 26.92 -24.73 19.26
C THR A 76 27.58 -25.80 20.12
N GLU A 77 26.73 -26.49 20.87
CA GLU A 77 27.06 -27.71 21.57
C GLU A 77 27.64 -28.74 20.60
N LYS A 78 28.71 -29.39 21.06
CA LYS A 78 29.22 -30.66 20.57
C LYS A 78 28.09 -31.68 20.45
N ALA A 79 27.95 -32.29 19.28
CA ALA A 79 27.50 -33.68 19.17
C ALA A 79 28.19 -34.32 17.96
N LYS A 80 29.39 -34.86 18.23
CA LYS A 80 30.11 -35.79 17.36
C LYS A 80 29.70 -37.18 17.81
N ASP A 81 28.79 -37.84 17.09
CA ASP A 81 28.63 -39.29 17.21
C ASP A 81 28.13 -39.88 15.89
N LYS A 82 29.07 -40.42 15.12
CA LYS A 82 28.88 -41.49 14.14
C LYS A 82 30.24 -41.97 13.66
N GLU A 83 30.84 -42.88 14.42
CA GLU A 83 31.77 -43.88 13.89
C GLU A 83 31.90 -45.03 14.91
N GLN A 84 31.73 -46.27 14.42
CA GLN A 84 32.01 -47.57 15.06
C GLN A 84 30.87 -48.28 15.82
N ALA A 85 30.06 -49.02 15.06
CA ALA A 85 29.91 -50.46 15.23
C ALA A 85 29.84 -51.11 13.84
#